data_AF-A0A1L9PRR9-F1
#
_entry.id   AF-A0A1L9PRR9-F1
#
_cell.length_a   1.000
_cell.length_b   1.000
_cell.length_c   1.000
_cell.angle_alpha   90.00
_cell.angle_beta   90.00
_cell.angle_gamma   90.00
#
_symmetry.space_group_name_H-M   'P 1'
#
loop_
_entity.id
_entity.type
_entity.pdbx_description
1 polymer ?
#
loop_
_entity_poly.entity_id
_entity_poly.type
_entity_poly.pdbx_seq_one_letter_code
_entity_poly.pdbx_strand_id
1 'polypeptide(L)'
;MEDMDPNSSRSARLSTAERKRLTDRKAQRQRRERIKTYIARLEQTLEDLTAASGGGMEATLLKQLEQQRSKTERLTNVINHIHEVLEETRGSASPTPETPLLTQGESSISAPSLPPSIPRRLVNPLEENSNNNNNNNNNNHNNRRAPFTISADLATRISLHSQNPSNSGTRNYFEIVNETIASVCKEQNSIIPSTTADDDDLAIRAILHGWDSVRDGGRTLDRVWGLLQALDQGIFSETGMVERVAVLRLMRSMIKWNLSPREHTIPSFMFPTVTQSMVPHAPIIDFFAW
;
A
#
# COMPACT_ATOMS: atom_id res chain seq x y z
N MET A 1 88.06 39.70 0.65
CA MET A 1 86.89 40.57 0.85
C MET A 1 85.72 39.81 0.27
N GLU A 2 85.12 38.99 1.12
CA GLU A 2 83.89 38.25 0.85
C GLU A 2 82.75 39.24 0.63
N ASP A 3 81.82 38.90 -0.27
CA ASP A 3 80.41 38.81 0.10
C ASP A 3 79.66 37.99 -0.95
N MET A 4 79.23 36.79 -0.53
CA MET A 4 78.30 35.90 -1.21
C MET A 4 76.93 36.16 -0.59
N ASP A 5 75.99 36.72 -1.36
CA ASP A 5 74.60 36.90 -0.95
C ASP A 5 73.89 35.53 -0.80
N PRO A 6 73.43 35.12 0.40
CA PRO A 6 72.73 33.86 0.56
C PRO A 6 71.26 34.13 0.87
N ASN A 7 70.45 34.66 -0.06
CA ASN A 7 69.01 34.72 0.20
C ASN A 7 68.07 34.88 -1.01
N SER A 8 68.21 34.05 -2.05
CA SER A 8 67.22 33.98 -3.15
C SER A 8 66.25 32.79 -3.01
N SER A 9 65.94 32.34 -1.79
CA SER A 9 65.14 31.11 -1.60
C SER A 9 64.27 31.08 -0.34
N ARG A 10 63.47 32.13 -0.10
CA ARG A 10 62.30 32.01 0.78
C ARG A 10 61.04 32.39 0.02
N SER A 11 60.53 31.42 -0.75
CA SER A 11 59.13 31.41 -1.17
C SER A 11 58.25 31.63 0.07
N ALA A 12 57.57 32.78 0.12
CA ALA A 12 56.72 33.17 1.24
C ALA A 12 55.68 32.07 1.51
N ARG A 13 55.77 31.43 2.68
CA ARG A 13 54.78 30.44 3.12
C ARG A 13 53.49 31.20 3.40
N LEU A 14 52.48 31.00 2.54
CA LEU A 14 51.16 31.61 2.71
C LEU A 14 50.60 31.30 4.10
N SER A 15 50.12 32.33 4.78
CA SER A 15 49.48 32.20 6.09
C SER A 15 48.32 31.19 6.01
N THR A 16 48.04 30.50 7.11
CA THR A 16 46.88 29.59 7.21
C THR A 16 45.56 30.30 6.80
N ALA A 17 45.45 31.60 7.06
CA ALA A 17 44.31 32.41 6.62
C ALA A 17 44.26 32.60 5.09
N GLU A 18 45.41 32.75 4.43
CA GLU A 18 45.50 32.92 2.97
C GLU A 18 45.22 31.61 2.25
N ARG A 19 45.72 30.48 2.79
CA ARG A 19 45.38 29.14 2.28
C ARG A 19 43.86 28.90 2.34
N LYS A 20 43.21 29.27 3.45
CA LYS A 20 41.74 29.18 3.59
C LYS A 20 41.00 30.04 2.55
N ARG A 21 41.47 31.26 2.30
CA ARG A 21 40.88 32.16 1.28
C ARG A 21 41.02 31.60 -0.13
N LEU A 22 42.15 30.96 -0.44
CA LEU A 22 42.38 30.36 -1.76
C LEU A 22 41.51 29.11 -1.98
N THR A 23 41.38 28.25 -0.97
CA THR A 23 40.49 27.08 -1.05
C THR A 23 39.03 27.48 -1.18
N ASP A 24 38.60 28.51 -0.44
CA ASP A 24 37.25 29.04 -0.51
C ASP A 24 36.93 29.62 -1.90
N ARG A 25 37.85 30.43 -2.46
CA ARG A 25 37.73 30.93 -3.83
C ARG A 25 37.64 29.82 -4.87
N LYS A 26 38.41 28.74 -4.70
CA LYS A 26 38.37 27.57 -5.60
C LYS A 26 37.05 26.83 -5.49
N ALA A 27 36.56 26.59 -4.27
CA ALA A 27 35.26 25.96 -4.03
C ALA A 27 34.11 26.81 -4.62
N GLN A 28 34.17 28.13 -4.46
CA GLN A 28 33.17 29.04 -5.01
C GLN A 28 33.16 29.03 -6.54
N ARG A 29 34.33 29.00 -7.19
CA ARG A 29 34.44 28.87 -8.66
C ARG A 29 33.84 27.55 -9.12
N GLN A 30 34.19 26.44 -8.49
CA GLN A 30 33.63 25.13 -8.82
C GLN A 30 32.12 25.09 -8.64
N ARG A 31 31.58 25.70 -7.56
CA ARG A 31 30.13 25.82 -7.36
C ARG A 31 29.47 26.61 -8.49
N ARG A 32 30.06 27.74 -8.90
CA ARG A 32 29.56 28.56 -10.01
C ARG A 32 29.60 27.80 -11.34
N GLU A 33 30.69 27.07 -11.60
CA GLU A 33 30.82 26.23 -12.81
C GLU A 33 29.76 25.14 -12.83
N ARG A 34 29.53 24.43 -11.73
CA ARG A 34 28.46 23.42 -11.61
C ARG A 34 27.08 24.01 -11.86
N ILE A 35 26.80 25.18 -11.30
CA ILE A 35 25.52 25.88 -11.53
C ILE A 35 25.39 26.27 -13.01
N LYS A 36 26.45 26.81 -13.62
CA LYS A 36 26.44 27.17 -15.05
C LYS A 36 26.18 25.95 -15.93
N THR A 37 26.84 24.82 -15.67
CA THR A 37 26.60 23.57 -16.42
C THR A 37 25.19 23.03 -16.22
N TYR A 38 24.65 23.15 -15.00
CA TYR A 38 23.30 22.72 -14.68
C TYR A 38 22.25 23.57 -15.39
N ILE A 39 22.42 24.91 -15.40
CA ILE A 39 21.55 25.84 -16.13
C ILE A 39 21.59 25.51 -17.63
N ALA A 40 22.77 25.36 -18.23
CA ALA A 40 22.88 25.03 -19.65
C ALA A 40 22.17 23.71 -20.01
N ARG A 41 22.28 22.68 -19.15
CA ARG A 41 21.56 21.41 -19.33
C ARG A 41 20.04 21.61 -19.25
N LEU A 42 19.57 22.40 -18.29
CA LEU A 42 18.14 22.68 -18.13
C LEU A 42 17.59 23.44 -19.34
N GLU A 43 18.32 24.46 -19.82
CA GLU A 43 17.97 25.21 -21.03
C GLU A 43 17.91 24.29 -22.25
N GLN A 44 18.90 23.39 -22.42
CA GLN A 44 18.88 22.39 -23.48
C GLN A 44 17.68 21.44 -23.37
N THR A 45 17.37 20.98 -22.16
CA THR A 45 16.24 20.07 -21.93
C THR A 45 14.91 20.77 -22.21
N LEU A 46 14.78 22.05 -21.85
CA LEU A 46 13.61 22.86 -22.16
C LEU A 46 13.44 23.05 -23.68
N GLU A 47 14.54 23.31 -24.39
CA GLU A 47 14.52 23.42 -25.85
C GLU A 47 14.09 22.09 -26.50
N ASP A 48 14.68 20.97 -26.08
CA ASP A 48 14.34 19.63 -26.58
C ASP A 48 12.88 19.26 -26.29
N LEU A 49 12.40 19.56 -25.09
CA LEU A 49 10.99 19.33 -24.70
C LEU A 49 10.03 20.24 -25.45
N THR A 50 10.40 21.48 -25.70
CA THR A 50 9.58 22.44 -26.46
C THR A 50 9.53 22.03 -27.94
N ALA A 51 10.66 21.62 -28.51
CA ALA A 51 10.74 21.07 -29.86
C ALA A 51 9.92 19.77 -30.00
N ALA A 52 9.95 18.90 -28.99
CA ALA A 52 9.14 17.68 -28.94
C ALA A 52 7.64 17.97 -28.72
N SER A 53 7.30 18.99 -27.91
CA SER A 53 5.91 19.40 -27.64
C SER A 53 5.25 20.00 -28.88
N GLY A 54 6.00 20.71 -29.73
CA GLY A 54 5.48 21.25 -30.99
C GLY A 54 5.12 20.18 -32.03
N GLY A 55 5.55 18.93 -31.84
CA GLY A 55 5.43 17.84 -32.82
C GLY A 55 4.39 16.77 -32.45
N GLY A 56 3.11 17.10 -32.42
CA GLY A 56 2.02 16.12 -32.53
C GLY A 56 1.73 15.18 -31.34
N MET A 57 2.58 15.17 -30.30
CA MET A 57 2.32 14.42 -29.06
C MET A 57 1.06 14.96 -28.35
N GLU A 58 0.93 16.29 -28.26
CA GLU A 58 -0.25 16.96 -27.69
C GLU A 58 -1.53 16.61 -28.46
N ALA A 59 -1.47 16.63 -29.80
CA ALA A 59 -2.61 16.24 -30.64
C ALA A 59 -3.00 14.76 -30.47
N THR A 60 -2.02 13.88 -30.26
CA THR A 60 -2.25 12.45 -30.01
C THR A 60 -2.89 12.22 -28.63
N LEU A 61 -2.41 12.93 -27.61
CA LEU A 61 -2.98 12.89 -26.26
C LEU A 61 -4.41 13.42 -26.23
N LEU A 62 -4.69 14.53 -26.91
CA LEU A 62 -6.05 15.06 -27.05
C LEU A 62 -6.98 14.06 -27.74
N LYS A 63 -6.52 13.42 -28.81
CA LYS A 63 -7.28 12.36 -29.50
C LYS A 63 -7.56 11.18 -28.58
N GLN A 64 -6.60 10.79 -27.74
CA GLN A 64 -6.74 9.69 -26.79
C GLN A 64 -7.70 10.05 -25.64
N LEU A 65 -7.68 11.30 -25.17
CA LEU A 65 -8.59 11.83 -24.17
C LEU A 65 -10.03 11.82 -24.68
N GLU A 66 -10.24 12.28 -25.92
CA GLU A 66 -11.55 12.23 -26.59
C GLU A 66 -12.06 10.79 -26.74
N GLN A 67 -11.18 9.87 -27.15
CA GLN A 67 -11.53 8.46 -27.25
C GLN A 67 -11.93 7.86 -25.89
N GLN A 68 -11.25 8.23 -24.80
CA GLN A 68 -11.63 7.78 -23.47
C GLN A 68 -12.97 8.36 -23.02
N ARG A 69 -13.26 9.64 -23.30
CA ARG A 69 -14.54 10.26 -22.98
C ARG A 69 -15.70 9.56 -23.70
N SER A 70 -15.56 9.30 -24.99
CA SER A 70 -16.58 8.59 -25.77
C SER A 70 -16.84 7.16 -25.27
N LYS A 71 -15.79 6.45 -24.82
CA LYS A 71 -15.95 5.12 -24.20
C LYS A 71 -16.75 5.19 -22.90
N THR A 72 -16.45 6.16 -22.05
CA THR A 72 -17.18 6.37 -20.79
C THR A 72 -18.63 6.68 -21.07
N GLU A 73 -18.91 7.59 -22.01
CA GLU A 73 -20.28 7.94 -22.41
C GLU A 73 -21.05 6.73 -22.96
N ARG A 74 -20.40 5.89 -23.78
CA ARG A 74 -21.01 4.66 -24.27
C ARG A 74 -21.34 3.68 -23.15
N LEU A 75 -20.44 3.51 -22.19
CA LEU A 75 -20.67 2.64 -21.03
C LEU A 75 -21.82 3.18 -20.16
N THR A 76 -21.88 4.49 -19.92
CA THR A 76 -23.00 5.10 -19.20
C THR A 76 -24.32 4.91 -19.93
N ASN A 77 -24.34 5.03 -21.26
CA ASN A 77 -25.55 4.81 -22.06
C ASN A 77 -26.01 3.35 -22.01
N VAL A 78 -25.09 2.39 -22.07
CA VAL A 78 -25.40 0.96 -21.91
C VAL A 78 -25.96 0.68 -20.52
N ILE A 79 -25.36 1.24 -19.47
CA ILE A 79 -25.85 1.10 -18.10
C ILE A 79 -27.27 1.68 -17.97
N ASN A 80 -27.51 2.88 -18.50
CA ASN A 80 -28.82 3.50 -18.48
C ASN A 80 -29.87 2.68 -19.25
N HIS A 81 -29.49 2.11 -20.39
CA HIS A 81 -30.38 1.23 -21.15
C HIS A 81 -30.70 -0.07 -20.41
N ILE A 82 -29.72 -0.67 -19.73
CA ILE A 82 -29.95 -1.84 -18.87
C ILE A 82 -30.90 -1.47 -17.73
N HIS A 83 -30.74 -0.30 -17.12
CA HIS A 83 -31.67 0.20 -16.10
C HIS A 83 -33.08 0.40 -16.67
N GLU A 84 -33.22 0.97 -17.86
CA GLU A 84 -34.52 1.17 -18.54
C GLU A 84 -35.24 -0.16 -18.80
N VAL A 85 -34.54 -1.14 -19.38
CA VAL A 85 -35.10 -2.49 -19.62
C VAL A 85 -35.46 -3.19 -18.30
N LEU A 86 -34.66 -3.00 -17.24
CA LEU A 86 -34.96 -3.57 -15.93
C LEU A 86 -36.21 -2.93 -15.31
N GLU A 87 -36.39 -1.62 -15.45
CA GLU A 87 -37.58 -0.92 -14.95
C GLU A 87 -38.84 -1.27 -15.78
N GLU A 88 -38.71 -1.49 -17.09
CA GLU A 88 -39.80 -2.01 -17.94
C GLU A 88 -40.23 -3.42 -17.54
N THR A 89 -39.29 -4.31 -17.22
CA THR A 89 -39.61 -5.67 -16.71
C THR A 89 -40.23 -5.65 -15.32
N ARG A 90 -39.91 -4.63 -14.50
CA ARG A 90 -40.50 -4.45 -13.16
C ARG A 90 -41.88 -3.79 -13.19
N GLY A 91 -42.20 -3.03 -14.24
CA GLY A 91 -43.49 -2.37 -14.44
C GLY A 91 -44.64 -3.27 -14.95
N SER A 92 -44.37 -4.51 -15.36
CA SER A 92 -45.36 -5.42 -15.97
C SER A 92 -46.00 -6.44 -15.00
N ALA A 93 -45.70 -6.39 -13.70
CA ALA A 93 -46.36 -7.25 -12.71
C ALA A 93 -47.49 -6.51 -11.96
N SER A 94 -48.68 -6.44 -12.57
CA SER A 94 -49.92 -6.01 -11.91
C SER A 94 -50.64 -7.21 -11.25
N PRO A 95 -51.09 -7.12 -9.98
CA PRO A 95 -51.96 -8.13 -9.36
C PRO A 95 -53.40 -7.61 -9.23
N THR A 96 -54.40 -8.45 -9.51
CA THR A 96 -55.80 -8.30 -9.02
C THR A 96 -56.59 -9.63 -9.25
N PRO A 97 -57.71 -9.88 -8.53
CA PRO A 97 -57.82 -11.03 -7.63
C PRO A 97 -59.08 -11.92 -7.82
N GLU A 98 -59.21 -12.91 -6.94
CA GLU A 98 -60.44 -13.60 -6.47
C GLU A 98 -60.86 -14.99 -7.05
N THR A 99 -60.87 -15.96 -6.12
CA THR A 99 -61.50 -17.30 -5.95
C THR A 99 -63.03 -17.38 -6.19
N PRO A 100 -63.79 -18.52 -5.99
CA PRO A 100 -63.52 -19.99 -5.89
C PRO A 100 -64.57 -20.92 -6.62
N LEU A 101 -64.35 -22.25 -6.73
CA LEU A 101 -65.44 -23.27 -6.61
C LEU A 101 -64.96 -24.74 -6.45
N LEU A 102 -65.72 -25.50 -5.66
CA LEU A 102 -65.60 -26.91 -5.26
C LEU A 102 -66.19 -27.95 -6.27
N THR A 103 -65.84 -29.22 -6.04
CA THR A 103 -66.66 -30.47 -6.06
C THR A 103 -66.55 -31.46 -7.24
N GLN A 104 -66.03 -32.65 -6.90
CA GLN A 104 -66.35 -34.07 -7.26
C GLN A 104 -66.64 -34.53 -8.70
N GLY A 105 -66.12 -35.73 -9.01
CA GLY A 105 -66.69 -36.64 -10.02
C GLY A 105 -65.74 -37.79 -10.40
N GLU A 106 -66.15 -39.03 -10.12
CA GLU A 106 -65.39 -40.29 -10.18
C GLU A 106 -65.21 -40.87 -11.59
N SER A 107 -64.17 -41.70 -11.80
CA SER A 107 -64.29 -43.14 -12.14
C SER A 107 -63.10 -43.74 -12.93
N SER A 108 -62.66 -44.87 -12.39
CA SER A 108 -61.70 -45.91 -12.77
C SER A 108 -61.58 -46.31 -14.26
N ILE A 109 -60.41 -46.88 -14.65
CA ILE A 109 -60.23 -48.28 -15.11
C ILE A 109 -58.73 -48.61 -15.40
N SER A 110 -58.27 -49.70 -14.76
CA SER A 110 -57.24 -50.72 -15.11
C SER A 110 -55.75 -50.43 -15.32
N ALA A 111 -54.94 -51.05 -14.44
CA ALA A 111 -53.59 -51.59 -14.66
C ALA A 111 -53.69 -53.02 -15.30
N PRO A 112 -52.63 -53.79 -15.70
CA PRO A 112 -51.30 -53.93 -15.06
C PRO A 112 -50.07 -54.23 -15.99
N SER A 113 -48.84 -54.06 -15.48
CA SER A 113 -47.75 -55.07 -15.48
C SER A 113 -46.37 -54.50 -15.06
N LEU A 114 -45.62 -55.33 -14.34
CA LEU A 114 -44.41 -55.12 -13.51
C LEU A 114 -43.12 -55.59 -14.27
N PRO A 115 -41.90 -55.71 -13.67
CA PRO A 115 -40.82 -54.70 -13.51
C PRO A 115 -39.44 -55.30 -13.99
N PRO A 116 -38.33 -55.25 -13.23
CA PRO A 116 -37.29 -54.21 -13.09
C PRO A 116 -35.90 -54.70 -13.57
N SER A 117 -34.84 -53.87 -13.51
CA SER A 117 -33.45 -54.26 -13.13
C SER A 117 -32.41 -53.20 -13.49
N ILE A 118 -31.83 -52.51 -12.50
CA ILE A 118 -30.37 -52.23 -12.46
C ILE A 118 -29.90 -52.40 -11.00
N PRO A 119 -28.79 -53.09 -10.71
CA PRO A 119 -28.48 -53.62 -9.39
C PRO A 119 -27.57 -52.74 -8.51
N ARG A 120 -27.68 -53.00 -7.20
CA ARG A 120 -26.83 -52.58 -6.07
C ARG A 120 -25.36 -53.03 -6.23
N ARG A 121 -24.42 -52.25 -5.67
CA ARG A 121 -23.27 -52.76 -4.89
C ARG A 121 -22.73 -51.66 -3.97
N LEU A 122 -23.11 -51.61 -2.68
CA LEU A 122 -22.66 -52.33 -1.47
C LEU A 122 -21.49 -51.63 -0.73
N VAL A 123 -21.76 -51.29 0.54
CA VAL A 123 -20.86 -51.22 1.74
C VAL A 123 -20.27 -49.86 2.16
N ASN A 124 -20.96 -49.19 3.11
CA ASN A 124 -20.45 -48.31 4.19
C ASN A 124 -19.67 -49.14 5.26
N PRO A 125 -19.24 -48.68 6.47
CA PRO A 125 -19.21 -47.33 7.08
C PRO A 125 -17.91 -47.03 7.88
N LEU A 126 -17.77 -45.79 8.38
CA LEU A 126 -17.56 -45.57 9.81
C LEU A 126 -18.02 -44.15 10.17
N GLU A 127 -19.12 -44.13 10.91
CA GLU A 127 -19.72 -42.98 11.56
C GLU A 127 -18.90 -42.62 12.80
N GLU A 128 -18.87 -41.34 13.16
CA GLU A 128 -19.21 -41.02 14.55
C GLU A 128 -20.08 -39.75 14.59
N ASN A 129 -21.15 -39.93 15.33
CA ASN A 129 -22.39 -39.19 15.36
C ASN A 129 -22.38 -38.32 16.61
N SER A 130 -22.87 -37.07 16.51
CA SER A 130 -23.51 -36.47 17.68
C SER A 130 -24.57 -35.46 17.23
N ASN A 131 -25.81 -35.95 17.25
CA ASN A 131 -27.04 -35.17 17.25
C ASN A 131 -27.05 -34.14 18.39
N ASN A 132 -27.58 -32.93 18.13
CA ASN A 132 -28.84 -32.52 18.76
C ASN A 132 -29.47 -31.27 18.12
N ASN A 133 -30.77 -31.41 17.86
CA ASN A 133 -31.69 -30.35 17.47
C ASN A 133 -31.81 -29.27 18.56
N ASN A 134 -31.98 -28.00 18.16
CA ASN A 134 -33.22 -27.28 18.43
C ASN A 134 -33.28 -25.93 17.71
N ASN A 135 -34.42 -25.72 17.04
CA ASN A 135 -34.89 -24.44 16.52
C ASN A 135 -34.92 -23.39 17.63
N ASN A 136 -34.47 -22.18 17.30
CA ASN A 136 -35.25 -20.98 17.61
C ASN A 136 -34.84 -19.81 16.69
N ASN A 137 -35.82 -19.38 15.90
CA ASN A 137 -35.86 -18.07 15.28
C ASN A 137 -35.63 -17.00 16.36
N ASN A 138 -34.67 -16.12 16.14
CA ASN A 138 -34.79 -14.73 16.57
C ASN A 138 -33.99 -13.84 15.62
N ASN A 139 -34.74 -13.01 14.88
CA ASN A 139 -34.25 -11.83 14.22
C ASN A 139 -33.44 -10.99 15.19
N ASN A 140 -32.17 -10.73 14.87
CA ASN A 140 -31.52 -9.50 15.30
C ASN A 140 -30.47 -9.09 14.28
N HIS A 141 -30.74 -7.93 13.67
CA HIS A 141 -29.76 -7.11 12.98
C HIS A 141 -28.54 -6.93 13.88
N ASN A 142 -27.44 -7.63 13.56
CA ASN A 142 -26.11 -7.21 13.92
C ASN A 142 -25.19 -7.58 12.76
N ASN A 143 -24.80 -6.53 12.05
CA ASN A 143 -23.82 -6.49 11.00
C ASN A 143 -22.58 -7.30 11.43
N ARG A 144 -22.48 -8.56 11.01
CA ARG A 144 -21.26 -9.36 11.11
C ARG A 144 -20.26 -8.73 10.17
N ARG A 145 -19.57 -7.73 10.69
CA ARG A 145 -18.41 -7.08 10.11
C ARG A 145 -17.36 -8.17 9.89
N ALA A 146 -17.22 -8.63 8.65
CA ALA A 146 -16.11 -9.48 8.25
C ALA A 146 -14.79 -8.84 8.75
N PRO A 147 -13.80 -9.63 9.17
CA PRO A 147 -12.52 -9.08 9.59
C PRO A 147 -11.97 -8.26 8.41
N PHE A 148 -11.75 -6.96 8.61
CA PHE A 148 -11.18 -6.09 7.59
C PHE A 148 -9.82 -6.64 7.19
N THR A 149 -9.71 -7.15 5.97
CA THR A 149 -8.44 -7.45 5.32
C THR A 149 -7.75 -6.15 4.94
N ILE A 150 -7.21 -5.44 5.94
CA ILE A 150 -6.49 -4.15 5.79
C ILE A 150 -5.22 -4.30 4.95
N SER A 151 -4.61 -5.49 4.88
CA SER A 151 -3.35 -5.71 4.14
C SER A 151 -3.49 -5.47 2.64
N ALA A 152 -4.61 -5.86 2.01
CA ALA A 152 -4.82 -5.60 0.58
C ALA A 152 -5.26 -4.15 0.32
N ASP A 153 -6.11 -3.56 1.17
CA ASP A 153 -6.59 -2.19 0.99
C ASP A 153 -5.49 -1.15 1.22
N LEU A 154 -4.66 -1.31 2.27
CA LEU A 154 -3.53 -0.42 2.52
C LEU A 154 -2.47 -0.56 1.43
N ALA A 155 -2.11 -1.79 1.02
CA ALA A 155 -1.17 -2.02 -0.08
C ALA A 155 -1.72 -1.51 -1.42
N THR A 156 -3.02 -1.62 -1.69
CA THR A 156 -3.64 -1.07 -2.91
C THR A 156 -3.66 0.45 -2.86
N ARG A 157 -4.02 1.04 -1.72
CA ARG A 157 -3.98 2.48 -1.49
C ARG A 157 -2.55 3.03 -1.49
N ILE A 158 -1.53 2.22 -1.26
CA ILE A 158 -0.12 2.63 -1.31
C ILE A 158 0.48 2.42 -2.71
N SER A 159 0.21 1.27 -3.34
CA SER A 159 0.73 0.88 -4.65
C SER A 159 0.17 1.73 -5.80
N LEU A 160 -1.09 2.17 -5.72
CA LEU A 160 -1.70 3.05 -6.73
C LEU A 160 -1.08 4.46 -6.80
N HIS A 161 -0.38 4.93 -5.76
CA HIS A 161 0.21 6.27 -5.73
C HIS A 161 1.65 6.33 -6.25
N SER A 162 2.36 5.20 -6.28
CA SER A 162 3.75 5.14 -6.78
C SER A 162 3.83 5.33 -8.30
N GLN A 163 2.76 5.06 -9.05
CA GLN A 163 2.80 4.99 -10.52
C GLN A 163 2.21 6.19 -11.27
N ASN A 164 1.67 7.22 -10.60
CA ASN A 164 1.03 8.34 -11.32
C ASN A 164 1.10 9.70 -10.58
N PRO A 165 2.09 10.57 -10.89
CA PRO A 165 2.29 11.86 -10.20
C PRO A 165 1.23 12.94 -10.54
N SER A 166 0.28 12.65 -11.43
CA SER A 166 -0.71 13.61 -11.96
C SER A 166 -2.12 13.50 -11.35
N ASN A 167 -2.36 12.62 -10.37
CA ASN A 167 -3.68 12.49 -9.75
C ASN A 167 -3.96 13.61 -8.72
N SER A 168 -4.58 14.69 -9.22
CA SER A 168 -5.03 15.88 -8.47
C SER A 168 -6.21 15.65 -7.49
N GLY A 169 -6.46 14.42 -7.02
CA GLY A 169 -7.61 14.12 -6.16
C GLY A 169 -7.43 12.99 -5.15
N THR A 170 -6.22 12.43 -5.01
CA THR A 170 -5.95 11.25 -4.17
C THR A 170 -4.77 11.58 -3.26
N ARG A 171 -4.92 11.37 -1.93
CA ARG A 171 -3.95 11.81 -0.90
C ARG A 171 -2.52 11.39 -1.24
N ASN A 172 -1.55 12.29 -1.03
CA ASN A 172 -0.14 12.02 -1.31
C ASN A 172 0.33 10.79 -0.52
N TYR A 173 1.06 9.85 -1.13
CA TYR A 173 1.61 8.65 -0.46
C TYR A 173 2.28 9.01 0.88
N PHE A 174 3.05 10.09 0.89
CA PHE A 174 3.71 10.61 2.08
C PHE A 174 2.72 11.01 3.17
N GLU A 175 1.61 11.66 2.82
CA GLU A 175 0.56 12.04 3.76
C GLU A 175 -0.12 10.81 4.38
N ILE A 176 -0.46 9.81 3.56
CA ILE A 176 -1.10 8.56 4.01
C ILE A 176 -0.19 7.81 4.99
N VAL A 177 1.10 7.68 4.65
CA VAL A 177 2.07 6.99 5.51
C VAL A 177 2.20 7.71 6.85
N ASN A 178 2.34 9.03 6.84
CA ASN A 178 2.48 9.82 8.07
C ASN A 178 1.21 9.81 8.93
N GLU A 179 0.02 9.89 8.32
CA GLU A 179 -1.27 9.74 9.01
C GLU A 179 -1.38 8.35 9.65
N THR A 180 -0.98 7.31 8.91
CA THR A 180 -1.02 5.92 9.39
C THR A 180 -0.06 5.69 10.55
N ILE A 181 1.19 6.17 10.44
CA ILE A 181 2.20 6.11 11.51
C ILE A 181 1.66 6.81 12.77
N ALA A 182 1.11 8.03 12.62
CA ALA A 182 0.56 8.77 13.74
C ALA A 182 -0.61 8.04 14.45
N SER A 183 -1.42 7.29 13.70
CA SER A 183 -2.51 6.47 14.24
C SER A 183 -1.99 5.21 14.95
N VAL A 184 -1.12 4.42 14.31
CA VAL A 184 -0.63 3.17 14.90
C VAL A 184 0.27 3.37 16.11
N CYS A 185 0.98 4.50 16.20
CA CYS A 185 1.80 4.83 17.38
C CYS A 185 0.96 5.24 18.60
N LYS A 186 -0.36 5.45 18.46
CA LYS A 186 -1.26 5.88 19.56
C LYS A 186 -2.27 4.81 19.95
N GLU A 187 -2.59 3.88 19.05
CA GLU A 187 -3.68 2.93 19.19
C GLU A 187 -3.17 1.54 19.60
N GLN A 188 -3.31 1.16 20.87
CA GLN A 188 -2.84 -0.14 21.39
C GLN A 188 -3.43 -1.35 20.64
N ASN A 189 -4.63 -1.22 20.07
CA ASN A 189 -5.26 -2.27 19.27
C ASN A 189 -4.62 -2.48 17.88
N SER A 190 -3.64 -1.66 17.50
CA SER A 190 -2.92 -1.76 16.23
C SER A 190 -1.87 -2.88 16.23
N ILE A 191 -1.49 -3.39 17.40
CA ILE A 191 -0.46 -4.41 17.56
C ILE A 191 -1.03 -5.69 18.20
N ILE A 192 -0.62 -6.83 17.64
CA ILE A 192 -0.87 -8.13 18.27
C ILE A 192 0.33 -8.44 19.19
N PRO A 193 0.11 -8.85 20.45
CA PRO A 193 1.19 -9.26 21.34
C PRO A 193 2.07 -10.32 20.68
N SER A 194 3.38 -10.05 20.65
CA SER A 194 4.38 -10.84 19.94
C SER A 194 5.73 -10.69 20.64
N THR A 195 6.52 -11.77 20.65
CA THR A 195 7.90 -11.72 21.17
C THR A 195 8.83 -11.10 20.13
N THR A 196 10.02 -10.67 20.56
CA THR A 196 11.07 -10.22 19.63
C THR A 196 11.50 -11.30 18.66
N ALA A 197 11.51 -12.57 19.08
CA ALA A 197 11.85 -13.69 18.20
C ALA A 197 10.78 -13.90 17.11
N ASP A 198 9.49 -13.73 17.45
CA ASP A 198 8.39 -13.81 16.47
C ASP A 198 8.47 -12.66 15.45
N ASP A 199 8.71 -11.44 15.94
CA ASP A 199 8.85 -10.26 15.09
C ASP A 199 10.07 -10.39 14.15
N ASP A 200 11.18 -10.92 14.65
CA ASP A 200 12.41 -11.15 13.88
C ASP A 200 12.21 -12.23 12.80
N ASP A 201 11.62 -13.38 13.15
CA ASP A 201 11.33 -14.44 12.17
C ASP A 201 10.35 -13.94 11.09
N LEU A 202 9.34 -13.16 11.47
CA LEU A 202 8.39 -12.60 10.51
C LEU A 202 9.08 -11.63 9.54
N ALA A 203 9.91 -10.71 10.04
CA ALA A 203 10.70 -9.80 9.20
C ALA A 203 11.64 -10.56 8.26
N ILE A 204 12.39 -11.54 8.78
CA ILE A 204 13.33 -12.33 7.98
C ILE A 204 12.57 -13.12 6.90
N ARG A 205 11.46 -13.76 7.25
CA ARG A 205 10.64 -14.53 6.30
C ARG A 205 10.04 -13.64 5.22
N ALA A 206 9.49 -12.49 5.59
CA ALA A 206 8.90 -11.56 4.66
C ALA A 206 9.91 -11.11 3.58
N ILE A 207 11.16 -10.86 3.98
CA ILE A 207 12.20 -10.40 3.07
C ILE A 207 12.80 -11.55 2.24
N LEU A 208 13.08 -12.71 2.85
CA LEU A 208 13.71 -13.85 2.17
C LEU A 208 12.75 -14.64 1.27
N HIS A 209 11.50 -14.82 1.72
CA HIS A 209 10.51 -15.67 1.06
C HIS A 209 9.32 -14.89 0.49
N GLY A 210 9.32 -13.57 0.67
CA GLY A 210 8.22 -12.70 0.26
C GLY A 210 7.11 -12.60 1.31
N TRP A 211 6.35 -11.52 1.23
CA TRP A 211 5.22 -11.26 2.13
C TRP A 211 4.07 -12.26 1.98
N ASP A 212 3.92 -12.87 0.79
CA ASP A 212 2.89 -13.89 0.55
C ASP A 212 3.17 -15.15 1.37
N SER A 213 4.43 -15.56 1.52
CA SER A 213 4.83 -16.69 2.36
C SER A 213 4.42 -16.52 3.83
N VAL A 214 4.40 -15.29 4.34
CA VAL A 214 3.95 -15.00 5.70
C VAL A 214 2.44 -15.22 5.84
N ARG A 215 1.67 -14.87 4.81
CA ARG A 215 0.21 -15.01 4.78
C ARG A 215 -0.22 -16.45 4.59
N ASP A 216 0.46 -17.17 3.69
CA ASP A 216 0.20 -18.59 3.43
C ASP A 216 0.52 -19.46 4.65
N GLY A 217 1.49 -19.04 5.47
CA GLY A 217 1.81 -19.66 6.76
C GLY A 217 0.75 -19.46 7.86
N GLY A 218 -0.40 -18.85 7.56
CA GLY A 218 -1.51 -18.66 8.50
C GLY A 218 -1.26 -17.63 9.59
N ARG A 219 -0.19 -16.82 9.49
CA ARG A 219 0.08 -15.75 10.46
C ARG A 219 -0.86 -14.56 10.22
N THR A 220 -1.41 -14.03 11.30
CA THR A 220 -2.16 -12.78 11.27
C THR A 220 -1.20 -11.60 11.27
N LEU A 221 -1.22 -10.80 10.20
CA LEU A 221 -0.53 -9.51 10.19
C LEU A 221 -1.40 -8.48 10.90
N ASP A 222 -0.86 -7.87 11.95
CA ASP A 222 -1.48 -6.72 12.59
C ASP A 222 -1.33 -5.44 11.75
N ARG A 223 -1.91 -4.34 12.21
CA ARG A 223 -1.94 -3.08 11.47
C ARG A 223 -0.54 -2.50 11.27
N VAL A 224 0.35 -2.71 12.24
CA VAL A 224 1.75 -2.29 12.17
C VAL A 224 2.49 -3.11 11.11
N TRP A 225 2.33 -4.44 11.07
CA TRP A 225 2.92 -5.27 10.02
C TRP A 225 2.38 -4.93 8.63
N GLY A 226 1.10 -4.58 8.51
CA GLY A 226 0.54 -4.07 7.25
C GLY A 226 1.18 -2.75 6.79
N LEU A 227 1.41 -1.81 7.70
CA LEU A 227 2.16 -0.58 7.41
C LEU A 227 3.60 -0.88 6.97
N LEU A 228 4.28 -1.76 7.70
CA LEU A 228 5.66 -2.15 7.43
C LEU A 228 5.81 -2.84 6.07
N GLN A 229 4.88 -3.73 5.70
CA GLN A 229 4.81 -4.33 4.37
C GLN A 229 4.74 -3.26 3.27
N ALA A 230 3.89 -2.25 3.47
CA ALA A 230 3.68 -1.24 2.45
C ALA A 230 4.85 -0.25 2.33
N LEU A 231 5.57 0.00 3.42
CA LEU A 231 6.83 0.74 3.41
C LEU A 231 7.93 -0.06 2.71
N ASP A 232 8.03 -1.34 3.00
CA ASP A 232 9.00 -2.25 2.39
C ASP A 232 8.82 -2.35 0.87
N GLN A 233 7.58 -2.54 0.40
CA GLN A 233 7.29 -2.64 -1.02
C GLN A 233 7.31 -1.28 -1.74
N GLY A 234 7.07 -0.18 -1.02
CA GLY A 234 6.98 1.17 -1.60
C GLY A 234 8.30 1.95 -1.59
N ILE A 235 8.94 2.07 -0.43
CA ILE A 235 10.14 2.93 -0.23
C ILE A 235 11.42 2.09 -0.26
N PHE A 236 11.40 0.90 0.33
CA PHE A 236 12.61 0.10 0.55
C PHE A 236 12.79 -1.04 -0.45
N SER A 237 12.00 -1.07 -1.53
CA SER A 237 12.03 -2.17 -2.49
C SER A 237 13.36 -2.27 -3.25
N GLU A 238 14.05 -1.15 -3.43
CA GLU A 238 15.36 -1.06 -4.08
C GLU A 238 16.53 -1.26 -3.10
N THR A 239 16.29 -1.34 -1.79
CA THR A 239 17.36 -1.50 -0.81
C THR A 239 17.73 -2.97 -0.62
N GLY A 240 18.95 -3.23 -0.13
CA GLY A 240 19.43 -4.58 0.10
C GLY A 240 18.63 -5.33 1.17
N MET A 241 18.68 -6.67 1.12
CA MET A 241 17.89 -7.51 2.03
C MET A 241 18.21 -7.24 3.51
N VAL A 242 19.47 -6.98 3.84
CA VAL A 242 19.91 -6.74 5.22
C VAL A 242 19.35 -5.41 5.73
N GLU A 243 19.41 -4.37 4.90
CA GLU A 243 18.88 -3.04 5.18
C GLU A 243 17.37 -3.10 5.39
N ARG A 244 16.63 -3.80 4.52
CA ARG A 244 15.18 -3.99 4.65
C ARG A 244 14.82 -4.66 5.97
N VAL A 245 15.47 -5.77 6.32
CA VAL A 245 15.24 -6.45 7.61
C VAL A 245 15.57 -5.53 8.78
N ALA A 246 16.68 -4.79 8.73
CA ALA A 246 17.08 -3.87 9.79
C ALA A 246 16.03 -2.76 10.00
N VAL A 247 15.55 -2.15 8.91
CA VAL A 247 14.50 -1.12 8.96
C VAL A 247 13.20 -1.67 9.55
N LEU A 248 12.74 -2.84 9.08
CA LEU A 248 11.51 -3.46 9.57
C LEU A 248 11.58 -3.73 11.08
N ARG A 249 12.69 -4.32 11.54
CA ARG A 249 12.90 -4.62 12.97
C ARG A 249 12.94 -3.34 13.80
N LEU A 250 13.68 -2.33 13.34
CA LEU A 250 13.82 -1.06 14.05
C LEU A 250 12.47 -0.35 14.18
N MET A 251 11.73 -0.23 13.08
CA MET A 251 10.42 0.41 13.07
C MET A 251 9.41 -0.35 13.95
N ARG A 252 9.40 -1.68 13.91
CA ARG A 252 8.56 -2.51 14.79
C ARG A 252 8.88 -2.26 16.27
N SER A 253 10.16 -2.27 16.64
CA SER A 253 10.61 -2.02 18.02
C SER A 253 10.26 -0.60 18.47
N MET A 254 10.41 0.41 17.61
CA MET A 254 10.07 1.78 17.92
C MET A 254 8.58 2.01 18.11
N ILE A 255 7.72 1.39 17.29
CA ILE A 255 6.26 1.49 17.46
C ILE A 255 5.84 0.82 18.78
N LYS A 256 6.39 -0.36 19.09
CA LYS A 256 6.20 -1.04 20.38
C LYS A 256 6.61 -0.14 21.54
N TRP A 257 7.78 0.48 21.45
CA TRP A 257 8.27 1.43 22.46
C TRP A 257 7.38 2.65 22.59
N ASN A 258 6.89 3.25 21.51
CA ASN A 258 5.98 4.40 21.57
C ASN A 258 4.65 4.04 22.26
N LEU A 259 4.12 2.85 22.00
CA LEU A 259 2.91 2.34 22.63
C LEU A 259 3.11 1.99 24.11
N SER A 260 4.27 1.43 24.46
CA SER A 260 4.55 0.95 25.82
C SER A 260 6.05 1.11 26.17
N PRO A 261 6.50 2.35 26.49
CA PRO A 261 7.93 2.65 26.67
C PRO A 261 8.59 1.92 27.85
N ARG A 262 7.77 1.42 28.79
CA ARG A 262 8.24 0.69 29.98
C ARG A 262 8.46 -0.80 29.73
N GLU A 263 7.85 -1.35 28.68
CA GLU A 263 7.84 -2.78 28.39
C GLU A 263 8.83 -3.16 27.29
N HIS A 264 9.26 -2.18 26.51
CA HIS A 264 10.11 -2.39 25.34
C HIS A 264 11.35 -1.51 25.41
N THR A 265 12.42 -1.96 24.77
CA THR A 265 13.69 -1.22 24.69
C THR A 265 14.01 -0.98 23.22
N ILE A 266 14.61 0.18 22.96
CA ILE A 266 15.11 0.57 21.64
C ILE A 266 16.61 0.89 21.74
N PRO A 267 17.36 0.78 20.64
CA PRO A 267 18.75 1.21 20.62
C PRO A 267 18.90 2.67 21.05
N SER A 268 19.98 3.00 21.76
CA SER A 268 20.17 4.33 22.35
C SER A 268 20.21 5.46 21.34
N PHE A 269 20.67 5.18 20.11
CA PHE A 269 20.72 6.15 19.02
C PHE A 269 19.34 6.46 18.41
N MET A 270 18.28 5.73 18.79
CA MET A 270 16.89 6.02 18.37
C MET A 270 16.10 6.79 19.43
N PHE A 271 16.71 7.15 20.57
CA PHE A 271 16.02 8.00 21.52
C PHE A 271 15.78 9.39 20.91
N PRO A 272 14.56 9.97 21.09
CA PRO A 272 14.25 11.27 20.51
C PRO A 272 15.25 12.34 20.95
N THR A 273 15.82 13.04 19.97
CA THR A 273 16.66 14.21 20.24
C THR A 273 15.81 15.41 20.67
N VAL A 274 16.47 16.41 21.26
CA VAL A 274 15.83 17.69 21.61
C VAL A 274 15.19 18.33 20.38
N THR A 275 15.86 18.29 19.23
CA THR A 275 15.34 18.86 17.98
C THR A 275 14.10 18.15 17.49
N GLN A 276 14.08 16.81 17.50
CA GLN A 276 12.88 16.03 17.16
C GLN A 276 11.70 16.36 18.09
N SER A 277 11.98 16.58 19.37
CA SER A 277 10.94 16.91 20.36
C SER A 277 10.37 18.33 20.20
N MET A 278 11.19 19.28 19.73
CA MET A 278 10.82 20.71 19.67
C MET A 278 10.32 21.16 18.30
N VAL A 279 10.77 20.52 17.22
CA VAL A 279 10.47 20.95 15.85
C VAL A 279 9.37 20.05 15.27
N PRO A 280 8.21 20.61 14.86
CA PRO A 280 7.18 19.85 14.17
C PRO A 280 7.74 19.25 12.88
N HIS A 281 7.56 17.94 12.72
CA HIS A 281 8.04 17.20 11.55
C HIS A 281 7.11 16.01 11.27
N ALA A 282 7.30 15.39 10.11
CA ALA A 282 6.48 14.27 9.68
C ALA A 282 6.85 12.98 10.47
N PRO A 283 5.91 12.23 11.06
CA PRO A 283 6.19 11.08 11.92
C PRO A 283 7.19 10.03 11.39
N ILE A 284 7.25 9.84 10.07
CA ILE A 284 8.20 8.89 9.45
C ILE A 284 9.67 9.25 9.71
N ILE A 285 9.96 10.53 9.93
CA ILE A 285 11.32 11.06 10.14
C ILE A 285 11.94 10.52 11.44
N ASP A 286 11.13 10.23 12.45
CA ASP A 286 11.60 9.68 13.73
C ASP A 286 12.17 8.26 13.62
N PHE A 287 11.86 7.54 12.55
CA PHE A 287 12.29 6.15 12.35
C PHE A 287 13.65 6.02 11.67
N PHE A 288 14.25 7.12 11.24
CA PHE A 288 15.62 7.14 10.71
C PHE A 288 16.60 7.46 11.84
N ALA A 289 17.79 6.84 11.78
CA ALA A 289 18.87 7.19 12.70
C ALA A 289 19.45 8.57 12.32
N TRP A 290 19.65 9.43 13.32
CA TRP A 290 20.16 10.80 13.20
C TRP A 290 21.55 10.96 13.81
#